data_AF-A0A9P0CJ83-F1
#
_entry.id   AF-A0A9P0CJ83-F1
#
_cell.length_a   1.000
_cell.length_b   1.000
_cell.length_c   1.000
_cell.angle_alpha   90.00
_cell.angle_beta   90.00
_cell.angle_gamma   90.00
#
_symmetry.space_group_name_H-M   'P 1'
#
loop_
_entity.id
_entity.type
_entity.pdbx_description
1 polymer ?
#
loop_
_entity_poly.entity_id
_entity_poly.type
_entity_poly.pdbx_seq_one_letter_code
_entity_poly.pdbx_strand_id
1 'polypeptide(L)'
;MMSLEQTACEDLKAFERRLTEVIACLHPSTTRWRIVLLGVSLCVATGASQWILDPETRIVSLSQSLTNHPFFILSTIVLIVILLLGVHKRVIAASIITSRTREVLSDFNMSCDDSGKLILRPRPTNIT
;
A
#
# COMPACT_ATOMS: atom_id res chain seq x y z
N MET A 1 -36.41 -27.21 -8.08
CA MET A 1 -35.63 -27.22 -6.83
C MET A 1 -34.21 -26.84 -7.21
N MET A 2 -33.81 -25.60 -6.95
CA MET A 2 -32.42 -25.19 -7.17
C MET A 2 -31.54 -26.03 -6.23
N SER A 3 -30.51 -26.70 -6.75
CA SER A 3 -29.60 -27.47 -5.90
C SER A 3 -28.93 -26.53 -4.90
N LEU A 4 -28.85 -26.92 -3.63
CA LEU A 4 -28.16 -26.16 -2.57
C LEU A 4 -26.72 -25.77 -2.97
N GLU A 5 -26.04 -26.65 -3.71
CA GLU A 5 -24.69 -26.38 -4.25
C GLU A 5 -24.69 -25.27 -5.31
N GLN A 6 -25.75 -25.19 -6.10
CA GLN A 6 -25.90 -24.20 -7.15
C GLN A 6 -26.10 -22.80 -6.54
N THR A 7 -26.93 -22.72 -5.50
CA THR A 7 -27.10 -21.49 -4.70
C THR A 7 -25.80 -21.05 -4.03
N ALA A 8 -25.06 -21.99 -3.42
CA ALA A 8 -23.79 -21.68 -2.75
C ALA A 8 -22.71 -21.18 -3.73
N CYS A 9 -22.65 -21.75 -4.94
CA CYS A 9 -21.74 -21.31 -5.98
C CYS A 9 -22.08 -19.91 -6.50
N GLU A 10 -23.37 -19.60 -6.68
CA GLU A 10 -23.83 -18.27 -7.07
C GLU A 10 -23.50 -17.21 -6.02
N ASP A 11 -23.70 -17.51 -4.73
CA ASP A 11 -23.35 -16.62 -3.63
C ASP A 11 -21.84 -16.34 -3.55
N LEU A 12 -21.00 -17.38 -3.72
CA LEU A 12 -19.55 -17.21 -3.74
C LEU A 12 -19.10 -16.31 -4.89
N LYS A 13 -19.70 -16.49 -6.07
CA LYS A 13 -19.41 -15.69 -7.25
C LYS A 13 -19.89 -14.24 -7.10
N ALA A 14 -21.04 -14.03 -6.45
CA ALA A 14 -21.54 -12.71 -6.12
C ALA A 14 -20.61 -12.01 -5.11
N PHE A 15 -20.14 -12.73 -4.09
CA PHE A 15 -19.15 -12.24 -3.13
C PHE A 15 -17.84 -11.86 -3.80
N GLU A 16 -17.26 -12.73 -4.63
CA GLU A 16 -16.02 -12.47 -5.38
C GLU A 16 -16.15 -11.21 -6.24
N ARG A 17 -17.28 -11.05 -6.94
CA ARG A 17 -17.54 -9.86 -7.75
C ARG A 17 -17.57 -8.58 -6.92
N ARG A 18 -18.23 -8.60 -5.75
CA ARG A 18 -18.29 -7.46 -4.83
C ARG A 18 -16.93 -7.15 -4.23
N LEU A 19 -16.19 -8.17 -3.82
CA LEU A 19 -14.84 -8.02 -3.28
C LEU A 19 -13.90 -7.42 -4.33
N THR A 20 -13.96 -7.90 -5.56
CA THR A 20 -13.21 -7.37 -6.71
C THR A 20 -13.58 -5.92 -7.01
N GLU A 21 -14.86 -5.58 -7.00
CA GLU A 21 -15.34 -4.20 -7.21
C GLU A 21 -14.79 -3.24 -6.14
N VAL A 22 -14.90 -3.62 -4.86
CA VAL A 22 -14.36 -2.82 -3.75
C VAL A 22 -12.85 -2.64 -3.90
N ILE A 23 -12.10 -3.72 -4.12
CA ILE A 23 -10.65 -3.66 -4.28
C ILE A 23 -10.25 -2.83 -5.51
N ALA A 24 -10.95 -3.00 -6.63
CA ALA A 24 -10.72 -2.24 -7.86
C ALA A 24 -10.96 -0.74 -7.68
N CYS A 25 -11.93 -0.33 -6.85
CA CYS A 25 -12.13 1.08 -6.51
C CYS A 25 -11.01 1.65 -5.64
N LEU A 26 -10.43 0.85 -4.72
CA LEU A 26 -9.38 1.30 -3.81
C LEU A 26 -7.99 1.32 -4.47
N HIS A 27 -7.69 0.35 -5.35
CA HIS A 27 -6.39 0.17 -5.98
C HIS A 27 -5.85 1.42 -6.72
N PRO A 28 -6.58 2.09 -7.63
CA PRO A 28 -6.05 3.21 -8.40
C PRO A 28 -5.67 4.40 -7.51
N SER A 29 -6.42 4.65 -6.44
CA SER A 29 -6.10 5.68 -5.44
C SER A 29 -4.82 5.31 -4.70
N THR A 30 -4.72 4.08 -4.20
CA THR A 30 -3.53 3.56 -3.51
C THR A 30 -2.28 3.59 -4.41
N THR A 31 -2.36 3.14 -5.67
CA THR A 31 -1.24 3.15 -6.61
C THR A 31 -0.74 4.56 -6.90
N ARG A 32 -1.65 5.53 -7.13
CA ARG A 32 -1.27 6.94 -7.33
C ARG A 32 -0.48 7.48 -6.14
N TRP A 33 -0.98 7.25 -4.92
CA TRP A 33 -0.29 7.71 -3.71
C TRP A 33 1.04 7.00 -3.46
N ARG A 34 1.18 5.73 -3.85
CA ARG A 34 2.48 5.02 -3.83
C ARG A 34 3.49 5.68 -4.76
N ILE A 35 3.09 6.00 -6.00
CA ILE A 35 3.96 6.67 -6.98
C ILE A 35 4.38 8.05 -6.47
N VAL A 36 3.45 8.83 -5.91
CA VAL A 36 3.77 10.14 -5.30
C VAL A 36 4.77 9.99 -4.17
N LEU A 37 4.55 9.07 -3.23
CA LEU A 37 5.49 8.83 -2.12
C LEU A 37 6.87 8.42 -2.61
N LEU A 38 6.95 7.53 -3.61
CA LEU A 38 8.22 7.11 -4.19
C LEU A 38 8.95 8.28 -4.85
N GLY A 39 8.23 9.12 -5.61
CA GLY A 39 8.81 10.31 -6.24
C GLY A 39 9.36 11.30 -5.20
N VAL A 40 8.58 11.63 -4.17
CA VAL A 40 9.02 12.55 -3.11
C VAL A 40 10.20 11.95 -2.32
N SER A 41 10.15 10.65 -2.02
CA SER A 41 11.25 9.96 -1.34
C SER A 41 12.55 10.02 -2.15
N LEU A 42 12.49 9.83 -3.47
CA LEU A 42 13.65 9.95 -4.35
C LEU A 42 14.20 11.39 -4.39
N CYS A 43 13.33 12.40 -4.40
CA CYS A 43 13.75 13.80 -4.30
C CYS A 43 14.45 14.11 -2.97
N VAL A 44 13.95 13.57 -1.85
CA VAL A 44 14.62 13.71 -0.55
C VAL A 44 15.95 12.97 -0.54
N ALA A 45 16.01 11.75 -1.07
CA ALA A 45 17.23 10.95 -1.12
C ALA A 45 18.32 11.64 -1.95
N THR A 46 17.96 12.15 -3.13
CA THR A 46 18.89 12.92 -3.98
C THR A 46 19.33 14.22 -3.31
N GLY A 47 18.39 14.97 -2.70
CA GLY A 47 18.73 16.18 -1.93
C GLY A 47 19.65 15.89 -0.75
N ALA A 48 19.43 14.80 -0.03
CA ALA A 48 20.28 14.35 1.06
C ALA A 48 21.66 13.91 0.58
N SER A 49 21.74 13.17 -0.54
CA SER A 49 23.02 12.80 -1.14
C SER A 49 23.83 14.04 -1.54
N GLN A 50 23.21 15.03 -2.16
CA GLN A 50 23.87 16.30 -2.51
C GLN A 50 24.33 17.05 -1.27
N TRP A 51 23.52 17.07 -0.21
CA TRP A 51 23.87 17.71 1.06
C TRP A 51 25.04 17.01 1.78
N ILE A 52 25.06 15.68 1.82
CA ILE A 52 26.12 14.91 2.51
C ILE A 52 27.46 14.98 1.75
N LEU A 53 27.42 15.09 0.42
CA LEU A 53 28.62 15.15 -0.42
C LEU A 53 29.23 16.55 -0.50
N ASP A 54 28.54 17.59 -0.04
CA ASP A 54 29.05 18.96 -0.08
C ASP A 54 30.17 19.12 0.99
N PRO A 55 31.41 19.49 0.60
CA PRO A 55 32.51 19.69 1.54
C PRO A 55 32.29 20.85 2.52
N GLU A 56 31.49 21.87 2.14
CA GLU A 56 31.23 23.04 2.96
C GLU A 56 30.35 22.71 4.18
N THR A 57 29.51 21.67 4.07
CA THR A 57 28.63 21.15 5.12
C THR A 57 29.35 20.80 6.41
N ARG A 58 30.64 20.46 6.33
CA ARG A 58 31.47 20.08 7.48
C ARG A 58 32.04 21.28 8.24
N ILE A 59 32.02 22.45 7.62
CA ILE A 59 32.70 23.67 8.07
C ILE A 59 31.67 24.67 8.59
N VAL A 60 30.49 24.72 7.97
CA VAL A 60 29.41 25.64 8.36
C VAL A 60 28.49 25.05 9.43
N SER A 61 27.87 25.91 10.24
CA SER A 61 26.84 25.49 11.19
C SER A 61 25.62 24.92 10.47
N LEU A 62 24.87 24.03 11.14
CA LEU A 62 23.68 23.38 10.57
C LEU A 62 22.67 24.37 9.99
N SER A 63 22.37 25.47 10.69
CA SER A 63 21.41 26.48 10.20
C SER A 63 21.85 27.14 8.89
N GLN A 64 23.15 27.43 8.76
CA GLN A 64 23.72 28.01 7.56
C GLN A 64 23.74 26.99 6.40
N SER A 65 24.13 25.75 6.71
CA SER A 65 24.13 24.65 5.75
C SER A 65 22.73 24.38 5.20
N LEU A 66 21.72 24.30 6.06
CA LEU A 66 20.33 24.13 5.65
C LEU A 66 19.88 25.24 4.71
N THR A 67 20.21 26.50 5.01
CA THR A 67 19.87 27.66 4.15
C THR A 67 20.53 27.56 2.76
N ASN A 68 21.70 26.94 2.67
CA ASN A 68 22.43 26.74 1.42
C ASN A 68 21.85 25.62 0.53
N HIS A 69 21.03 24.72 1.10
CA HIS A 69 20.40 23.61 0.37
C HIS A 69 18.87 23.69 0.38
N PRO A 70 18.28 24.70 -0.30
CA PRO A 70 16.83 24.89 -0.31
C PRO A 70 16.08 23.71 -0.95
N PHE A 71 16.70 22.96 -1.86
CA PHE A 71 16.10 21.77 -2.48
C PHE A 71 15.88 20.63 -1.47
N PHE A 72 16.84 20.40 -0.57
CA PHE A 72 16.71 19.40 0.48
C PHE A 72 15.64 19.80 1.50
N ILE A 73 15.59 21.08 1.88
CA ILE A 73 14.55 21.59 2.78
C ILE A 73 13.17 21.44 2.14
N LEU A 74 13.00 21.89 0.90
CA LEU A 74 11.70 21.88 0.22
C LEU A 74 11.17 20.45 0.06
N SER A 75 12.00 19.52 -0.40
CA SER A 75 11.63 18.11 -0.53
C SER A 75 11.28 17.47 0.82
N THR A 76 12.02 17.80 1.88
CA THR A 76 11.75 17.32 3.23
C THR A 76 10.43 17.89 3.79
N ILE A 77 10.15 19.18 3.60
CA ILE A 77 8.88 19.80 4.00
C ILE A 77 7.71 19.15 3.26
N VAL A 78 7.82 18.96 1.94
CA VAL A 78 6.79 18.29 1.14
C VAL A 78 6.56 16.87 1.65
N LEU A 79 7.61 16.12 1.98
CA LEU A 79 7.48 14.79 2.58
C LEU A 79 6.73 14.85 3.91
N ILE A 80 7.07 15.77 4.81
CA ILE A 80 6.39 15.95 6.10
C ILE A 80 4.91 16.28 5.91
N VAL A 81 4.57 17.21 5.01
CA VAL A 81 3.17 17.57 4.73
C VAL A 81 2.39 16.37 4.22
N ILE A 82 2.94 15.60 3.28
CA ILE A 82 2.30 14.40 2.74
C ILE A 82 2.08 13.34 3.83
N LEU A 83 3.03 13.19 4.76
CA LEU A 83 2.88 12.29 5.91
C LEU A 83 1.78 12.77 6.87
N LEU A 84 1.73 14.06 7.18
CA LEU A 84 0.69 14.66 8.05
C LEU A 84 -0.71 14.57 7.43
N LEU A 85 -0.84 14.70 6.11
CA LEU A 85 -2.08 14.47 5.38
C LEU A 85 -2.56 13.00 5.42
N GLY A 86 -1.80 12.11 6.06
CA GLY A 86 -2.20 10.74 6.30
C GLY A 86 -2.12 9.85 5.06
N VAL A 87 -1.28 10.21 4.09
CA VAL A 87 -1.10 9.42 2.86
C VAL A 87 -0.67 7.98 3.16
N HIS A 88 0.04 7.75 4.26
CA HIS A 88 0.33 6.41 4.76
C HIS A 88 -0.94 5.56 4.93
N LYS A 89 -2.00 6.12 5.54
CA LYS A 89 -3.29 5.42 5.69
C LYS A 89 -3.96 5.13 4.33
N ARG A 90 -3.82 6.04 3.37
CA ARG A 90 -4.37 5.88 2.00
C ARG A 90 -3.66 4.78 1.21
N VAL A 91 -2.36 4.59 1.45
CA VAL A 91 -1.54 3.58 0.76
C VAL A 91 -1.72 2.17 1.31
N ILE A 92 -2.05 2.05 2.59
CA ILE A 92 -2.25 0.74 3.25
C ILE A 92 -3.71 0.27 3.26
N ALA A 93 -4.69 1.13 2.96
CA ALA A 93 -6.11 0.80 3.06
C ALA A 93 -6.51 -0.45 2.26
N ALA A 94 -6.10 -0.52 0.98
CA ALA A 94 -6.39 -1.67 0.12
C ALA A 94 -5.75 -2.97 0.66
N SER A 95 -4.47 -2.93 1.06
CA SER A 95 -3.77 -4.10 1.61
C SER A 95 -4.34 -4.56 2.96
N ILE A 96 -4.81 -3.63 3.79
CA ILE A 96 -5.46 -3.98 5.06
C ILE A 96 -6.76 -4.73 4.77
N ILE A 97 -7.61 -4.22 3.89
CA ILE A 97 -8.89 -4.86 3.56
C ILE A 97 -8.64 -6.27 3.02
N THR A 98 -7.76 -6.44 2.04
CA THR A 98 -7.42 -7.78 1.51
C THR A 98 -6.88 -8.69 2.61
N SER A 99 -6.02 -8.20 3.51
CA SER A 99 -5.51 -8.99 4.63
C SER A 99 -6.60 -9.44 5.59
N ARG A 100 -7.56 -8.56 5.93
CA ARG A 100 -8.67 -8.88 6.83
C ARG A 100 -9.67 -9.83 6.19
N THR A 101 -9.94 -9.67 4.90
CA THR A 101 -10.75 -10.62 4.16
C THR A 101 -10.09 -12.00 4.11
N ARG A 102 -8.76 -12.08 3.90
CA ARG A 102 -8.02 -13.36 3.95
C ARG A 102 -8.10 -14.03 5.31
N GLU A 103 -8.06 -13.27 6.41
CA GLU A 103 -8.19 -13.77 7.78
C GLU A 103 -9.55 -14.49 7.94
N VAL A 104 -10.65 -13.85 7.57
CA VAL A 104 -12.00 -14.45 7.64
C VAL A 104 -12.16 -15.61 6.65
N LEU A 105 -11.66 -15.49 5.42
CA LEU A 105 -11.72 -16.56 4.42
C LEU A 105 -10.92 -17.80 4.85
N SER A 106 -9.89 -17.64 5.68
CA SER A 106 -9.05 -18.74 6.13
C SER A 106 -9.81 -19.77 6.96
N ASP A 107 -10.80 -19.34 7.74
CA ASP A 107 -11.70 -20.22 8.51
C ASP A 107 -12.49 -21.18 7.60
N PHE A 108 -12.72 -20.77 6.36
CA PHE A 108 -13.45 -21.55 5.35
C PHE A 108 -12.54 -22.31 4.38
N ASN A 109 -11.23 -22.43 4.67
CA ASN A 109 -10.22 -22.95 3.73
C ASN A 109 -10.22 -22.18 2.40
N MET A 110 -10.48 -20.88 2.45
CA MET A 110 -10.44 -19.99 1.29
C MET A 110 -9.41 -18.88 1.50
N SER A 111 -9.07 -18.19 0.44
CA SER A 111 -8.22 -16.99 0.42
C SER A 111 -8.68 -16.12 -0.74
N CYS A 112 -8.15 -14.91 -0.86
CA CYS A 112 -8.32 -14.09 -2.05
C CYS A 112 -6.99 -13.52 -2.53
N ASP A 113 -6.85 -13.20 -3.82
CA ASP A 113 -5.68 -12.51 -4.36
C ASP A 113 -5.72 -10.99 -4.05
N ASP A 114 -4.75 -10.22 -4.53
CA ASP A 114 -4.71 -8.76 -4.34
C ASP A 114 -5.69 -8.01 -5.27
N SER A 115 -6.37 -8.72 -6.18
CA SER A 115 -7.41 -8.18 -7.06
C SER A 115 -8.83 -8.44 -6.54
N GLY A 116 -8.98 -9.33 -5.55
CA GLY A 116 -10.26 -9.74 -4.96
C GLY A 116 -10.81 -11.07 -5.47
N LYS A 117 -10.10 -11.80 -6.33
CA LYS A 117 -10.48 -13.14 -6.77
C LYS A 117 -10.34 -14.16 -5.65
N LEU A 118 -11.31 -15.06 -5.54
CA LEU A 118 -11.27 -16.13 -4.56
C LEU A 118 -10.32 -17.25 -4.96
N ILE A 119 -9.65 -17.82 -3.97
CA ILE A 119 -8.75 -18.96 -4.07
C ILE A 119 -9.21 -19.99 -3.05
N LEU A 120 -9.63 -21.17 -3.53
CA LEU A 120 -9.92 -22.31 -2.67
C LEU A 120 -8.60 -22.96 -2.25
N ARG A 121 -8.37 -23.08 -0.94
CA ARG A 121 -7.24 -23.87 -0.44
C ARG A 121 -7.66 -25.35 -0.40
N PRO A 122 -6.77 -26.27 -0.81
CA PRO A 122 -7.04 -27.69 -0.66
C PRO A 122 -7.22 -28.03 0.83
N ARG A 123 -8.21 -28.86 1.14
CA ARG A 123 -8.41 -29.40 2.49
C ARG A 123 -7.11 -30.08 2.93
N PRO A 124 -6.60 -29.86 4.15
CA PRO A 124 -5.39 -30.55 4.61
C PRO A 124 -5.63 -32.06 4.53
N THR A 125 -4.98 -32.71 3.57
CA THR A 125 -4.83 -34.16 3.56
C THR A 125 -3.96 -34.51 4.74
N ASN A 126 -4.56 -34.97 5.83
CA ASN A 126 -3.86 -35.71 6.87
C ASN A 126 -3.26 -36.96 6.21
N ILE A 127 -2.05 -36.84 5.70
CA ILE A 127 -1.15 -37.97 5.49
C ILE A 127 -0.64 -38.33 6.88
N THR A 128 -1.35 -39.28 7.48
CA THR A 128 -0.90 -40.12 8.61
C THR A 128 0.48 -40.69 8.39
#